data_AF-A0A959RMZ6-F1
#
_entry.id   AF-A0A959RMZ6-F1
#
_cell.length_a   1.000
_cell.length_b   1.000
_cell.length_c   1.000
_cell.angle_alpha   90.00
_cell.angle_beta   90.00
_cell.angle_gamma   90.00
#
_symmetry.space_group_name_H-M   'P 1'
#
loop_
_entity.id
_entity.type
_entity.pdbx_description
1 polymer ?
#
loop_
_entity_poly.entity_id
_entity_poly.type
_entity_poly.pdbx_seq_one_letter_code
_entity_poly.pdbx_strand_id
1 'polypeptide(L)'
;FKHPTPNDFKRTAEKVSGIQLDWYLNYWTQTTNTIDYAISSITDTTVVLENMGSMPMPLDVRVTYTDGTSEDLYIPLRMMLGTKPTSAKVLESWPWVQPTYTFTTKKNIKSVEIDPSKLMADIDSSNNTLETN
;
A
#
# COMPACT_ATOMS: atom_id res chain seq x y z
N PHE A 1 -6.10 29.63 25.56
CA PHE A 1 -6.02 28.20 25.21
C PHE A 1 -6.33 28.06 23.73
N LYS A 2 -5.37 27.59 22.91
CA LYS A 2 -5.64 27.26 21.51
C LYS A 2 -6.03 25.79 21.50
N HIS A 3 -7.29 25.51 21.20
CA HIS A 3 -7.81 24.15 21.02
C HIS A 3 -7.73 23.84 19.52
N PRO A 4 -6.64 23.23 19.03
CA PRO A 4 -6.57 22.81 17.64
C PRO A 4 -7.73 21.84 17.36
N THR A 5 -8.48 22.13 16.31
CA THR A 5 -9.50 21.21 15.83
C THR A 5 -8.84 20.11 15.00
N PRO A 6 -9.48 18.94 14.81
CA PRO A 6 -8.95 17.88 13.93
C PRO A 6 -8.61 18.38 12.51
N ASN A 7 -9.33 19.41 12.05
CA ASN A 7 -9.05 20.07 10.76
C ASN A 7 -7.73 20.85 10.74
N ASP A 8 -7.29 21.42 11.87
CA ASP A 8 -6.03 22.16 11.96
C ASP A 8 -4.82 21.21 11.90
N PHE A 9 -4.94 20.03 12.52
CA PHE A 9 -3.94 18.97 12.44
C PHE A 9 -3.82 18.45 11.00
N LYS A 10 -4.96 18.10 10.38
CA LYS A 10 -5.02 17.62 8.99
C LYS A 10 -4.39 18.62 8.03
N ARG A 11 -4.80 19.90 8.07
CA ARG A 11 -4.25 20.94 7.18
C ARG A 11 -2.74 21.12 7.32
N THR A 12 -2.22 20.99 8.54
CA THR A 12 -0.78 21.08 8.77
C THR A 12 -0.07 19.86 8.18
N ALA A 13 -0.60 18.66 8.39
CA ALA A 13 -0.04 17.43 7.84
C ALA A 13 -0.07 17.42 6.30
N GLU A 14 -1.17 17.81 5.67
CA GLU A 14 -1.29 17.91 4.20
C GLU A 14 -0.32 18.95 3.63
N LYS A 15 -0.19 20.10 4.29
CA LYS A 15 0.72 21.17 3.84
C LYS A 15 2.20 20.74 3.88
N VAL A 16 2.57 19.95 4.88
CA VAL A 16 3.96 19.47 5.05
C VAL A 16 4.25 18.27 4.12
N SER A 17 3.28 17.37 3.99
CA SER A 17 3.46 16.13 3.23
C SER A 17 3.17 16.25 1.74
N GLY A 18 2.40 17.27 1.32
CA GLY A 18 1.99 17.47 -0.07
C GLY A 18 0.99 16.42 -0.59
N ILE A 19 0.42 15.60 0.29
CA ILE A 19 -0.58 14.57 -0.06
C ILE A 19 -1.93 14.91 0.56
N GLN A 20 -3.00 14.47 -0.10
CA GLN A 20 -4.36 14.64 0.39
C GLN A 20 -4.69 13.56 1.43
N LEU A 21 -5.14 13.96 2.62
CA LEU A 21 -5.44 13.10 3.77
C LEU A 21 -6.93 13.11 4.18
N ASP A 22 -7.78 13.82 3.43
CA ASP A 22 -9.25 13.81 3.58
C ASP A 22 -9.82 12.41 3.73
N TRP A 23 -9.38 11.49 2.86
CA TRP A 23 -9.83 10.10 2.85
C TRP A 23 -9.41 9.39 4.14
N TYR A 24 -8.17 9.55 4.56
CA TYR A 24 -7.61 8.83 5.70
C TYR A 24 -8.41 9.10 6.98
N LEU A 25 -8.66 10.38 7.29
CA LEU A 25 -9.35 10.76 8.52
C LEU A 25 -10.81 10.29 8.53
N ASN A 26 -11.51 10.39 7.39
CA ASN A 26 -12.90 9.95 7.29
C ASN A 26 -13.03 8.43 7.46
N TYR A 27 -12.18 7.66 6.77
CA TYR A 27 -12.22 6.20 6.85
C TYR A 27 -11.79 5.71 8.25
N TRP A 28 -10.76 6.30 8.85
CA TRP A 28 -10.29 5.89 10.20
C TRP A 28 -11.24 6.27 11.34
N THR A 29 -11.99 7.37 11.24
CA THR A 29 -12.77 7.88 12.38
C THR A 29 -14.27 7.66 12.28
N GLN A 30 -14.80 7.46 11.07
CA GLN A 30 -16.25 7.41 10.83
C GLN A 30 -16.75 6.06 10.31
N THR A 31 -15.86 5.07 10.15
CA THR A 31 -16.23 3.75 9.61
C THR A 31 -15.62 2.62 10.44
N THR A 32 -16.21 1.43 10.38
CA THR A 32 -15.63 0.19 10.91
C THR A 32 -14.86 -0.59 9.84
N ASN A 33 -14.34 0.12 8.84
CA ASN A 33 -13.66 -0.50 7.71
C ASN A 33 -12.32 -1.09 8.17
N THR A 34 -11.98 -2.22 7.55
CA THR A 34 -10.78 -2.97 7.85
C THR A 34 -9.78 -2.88 6.70
N ILE A 35 -8.50 -2.92 7.05
CA ILE A 35 -7.38 -3.03 6.11
C ILE A 35 -7.07 -4.52 5.99
N ASP A 36 -7.11 -5.05 4.77
CA ASP A 36 -6.80 -6.45 4.47
C ASP A 36 -6.33 -6.55 3.01
N TYR A 37 -5.05 -6.85 2.83
CA TYR A 37 -4.40 -6.95 1.54
C TYR A 37 -3.78 -8.33 1.36
N ALA A 38 -4.03 -8.96 0.22
CA ALA A 38 -3.53 -10.29 -0.06
C ALA A 38 -2.72 -10.31 -1.37
N ILE A 39 -1.73 -11.20 -1.42
CA ILE A 39 -1.10 -11.59 -2.69
C ILE A 39 -1.97 -12.70 -3.30
N SER A 40 -2.77 -12.34 -4.31
CA SER A 40 -3.72 -13.26 -4.95
C SER A 40 -3.01 -14.31 -5.80
N SER A 41 -2.01 -13.89 -6.60
CA SER A 41 -1.20 -14.83 -7.38
C SER A 41 0.13 -14.24 -7.84
N ILE A 42 1.09 -15.13 -8.06
CA ILE A 42 2.35 -14.84 -8.77
C ILE A 42 2.41 -15.79 -9.98
N THR A 43 2.58 -15.23 -11.17
CA THR A 43 2.76 -16.01 -12.42
C THR A 43 3.98 -15.47 -13.15
N ASP A 44 5.08 -16.23 -13.09
CA ASP A 44 6.40 -15.89 -13.62
C ASP A 44 6.94 -14.54 -13.10
N THR A 45 6.63 -13.46 -13.83
CA THR A 45 7.06 -12.08 -13.54
C THR A 45 5.90 -11.19 -13.11
N THR A 46 4.67 -11.68 -13.14
CA THR A 46 3.44 -10.92 -12.89
C THR A 46 2.91 -11.23 -11.50
N VAL A 47 2.58 -10.18 -10.75
CA VAL A 47 1.99 -10.27 -9.41
C VAL A 47 0.61 -9.65 -9.43
N VAL A 48 -0.36 -10.34 -8.86
CA VAL A 48 -1.71 -9.85 -8.63
C VAL A 48 -1.91 -9.66 -7.13
N LEU A 49 -2.14 -8.43 -6.72
CA LEU A 49 -2.55 -8.04 -5.37
C LEU A 49 -4.06 -7.88 -5.33
N GLU A 50 -4.65 -8.16 -4.18
CA GLU A 50 -6.07 -8.03 -3.93
C GLU A 50 -6.30 -7.26 -2.63
N ASN A 51 -7.22 -6.31 -2.66
CA ASN A 51 -7.73 -5.61 -1.49
C ASN A 51 -9.01 -6.31 -1.05
N MET A 52 -8.90 -7.12 0.01
CA MET A 52 -10.02 -7.81 0.64
C MET A 52 -10.71 -6.94 1.70
N GLY A 53 -10.05 -5.85 2.09
CA GLY A 53 -10.55 -4.84 3.00
C GLY A 53 -11.47 -3.80 2.35
N SER A 54 -12.16 -3.05 3.21
CA SER A 54 -12.98 -1.89 2.79
C SER A 54 -12.22 -0.57 2.87
N MET A 55 -11.01 -0.58 3.45
CA MET A 55 -10.18 0.59 3.63
C MET A 55 -8.98 0.58 2.67
N PRO A 56 -8.94 1.48 1.67
CA PRO A 56 -7.78 1.58 0.79
C PRO A 56 -6.58 2.18 1.55
N MET A 57 -5.41 1.58 1.37
CA MET A 57 -4.11 2.05 1.87
C MET A 57 -3.05 2.00 0.75
N PRO A 58 -2.07 2.92 0.75
CA PRO A 58 -0.90 2.77 -0.09
C PRO A 58 -0.06 1.58 0.41
N LEU A 59 0.57 0.85 -0.51
CA LEU A 59 1.30 -0.39 -0.18
C LEU A 59 2.79 -0.25 -0.42
N ASP A 60 3.57 -0.76 0.53
CA ASP A 60 4.98 -1.07 0.35
C ASP A 60 5.10 -2.58 0.07
N VAL A 61 5.76 -2.95 -1.02
CA VAL A 61 5.89 -4.35 -1.46
C VAL A 61 7.35 -4.65 -1.71
N ARG A 62 7.86 -5.72 -1.12
CA ARG A 62 9.21 -6.24 -1.39
C ARG A 62 9.11 -7.45 -2.29
N VAL A 63 9.80 -7.40 -3.42
CA VAL A 63 9.93 -8.54 -4.34
C VAL A 63 11.34 -9.11 -4.19
N THR A 64 11.44 -10.41 -3.91
CA THR A 64 12.69 -11.15 -3.94
C THR A 64 12.72 -12.00 -5.20
N TYR A 65 13.80 -11.90 -5.96
CA TYR A 65 13.98 -12.61 -7.22
C TYR A 65 14.74 -13.93 -7.04
N THR A 66 14.65 -14.81 -8.03
CA THR A 66 15.34 -16.12 -8.02
C THR A 66 16.87 -15.99 -8.07
N ASP A 67 17.40 -14.85 -8.53
CA ASP A 67 18.83 -14.55 -8.53
C ASP A 67 19.37 -14.04 -7.18
N GLY A 68 18.49 -13.96 -6.16
CA GLY A 68 18.82 -13.49 -4.81
C GLY A 68 18.80 -11.97 -4.64
N THR A 69 18.53 -11.20 -5.70
CA THR A 69 18.33 -9.75 -5.59
C THR A 69 16.92 -9.43 -5.10
N SER A 70 16.74 -8.26 -4.47
CA SER A 70 15.43 -7.76 -4.04
C SER A 70 15.17 -6.33 -4.53
N GLU A 71 13.90 -5.99 -4.71
CA GLU A 71 13.43 -4.65 -5.10
C GLU A 71 12.27 -4.24 -4.19
N ASP A 72 12.39 -3.04 -3.63
CA ASP A 72 11.31 -2.40 -2.86
C ASP A 72 10.47 -1.54 -3.81
N LEU A 73 9.16 -1.80 -3.79
CA LEU A 73 8.15 -1.16 -4.62
C LEU A 73 7.18 -0.40 -3.72
N TYR A 74 6.75 0.77 -4.17
CA TYR A 74 5.73 1.57 -3.50
C TYR A 74 4.55 1.82 -4.43
N ILE A 75 3.36 1.42 -4.00
CA ILE A 75 2.11 1.59 -4.72
C ILE A 75 1.30 2.69 -4.02
N PRO A 76 1.27 3.92 -4.57
CA PRO A 76 0.48 4.99 -3.99
C PRO A 76 -1.01 4.78 -4.26
N LEU A 77 -1.87 5.37 -3.42
CA LEU A 77 -3.30 5.46 -3.72
C LEU A 77 -3.56 6.64 -4.65
N ARG A 78 -4.47 6.45 -5.61
CA ARG A 78 -4.90 7.54 -6.49
C ARG A 78 -5.51 8.72 -5.73
N MET A 79 -6.11 8.47 -4.57
CA MET A 79 -6.72 9.48 -3.70
C MET A 79 -5.70 10.40 -3.02
N MET A 80 -4.43 10.03 -2.96
CA MET A 80 -3.39 10.85 -2.31
C MET A 80 -2.95 12.04 -3.17
N LEU A 81 -3.22 12.00 -4.49
CA LEU A 81 -2.76 13.00 -5.49
C LEU A 81 -1.25 13.35 -5.36
N GLY A 82 -0.46 12.40 -4.85
CA GLY A 82 0.94 12.58 -4.53
C GLY A 82 1.53 11.30 -3.95
N THR A 83 2.83 11.32 -3.68
CA THR A 83 3.59 10.15 -3.18
C THR A 83 4.39 10.55 -1.95
N LYS A 84 4.53 9.64 -0.99
CA LYS A 84 5.46 9.86 0.12
C LYS A 84 6.90 9.87 -0.40
N PRO A 85 7.82 10.67 0.18
CA PRO A 85 9.24 10.51 -0.09
C PRO A 85 9.68 9.08 0.24
N THR A 86 10.20 8.35 -0.75
CA THR A 86 10.63 6.96 -0.60
C THR A 86 11.84 6.66 -1.48
N SER A 87 12.70 5.75 -1.03
CA SER A 87 13.79 5.17 -1.83
C SER A 87 13.31 3.99 -2.68
N ALA A 88 12.11 3.49 -2.42
CA ALA A 88 11.47 2.43 -3.21
C ALA A 88 11.07 2.94 -4.59
N LYS A 89 10.97 2.02 -5.55
CA LYS A 89 10.48 2.36 -6.89
C LYS A 89 8.97 2.54 -6.85
N VAL A 90 8.52 3.72 -7.24
CA VAL A 90 7.11 4.07 -7.27
C VAL A 90 6.43 3.45 -8.50
N LEU A 91 5.36 2.69 -8.27
CA LEU A 91 4.50 2.13 -9.31
C LEU A 91 3.30 3.04 -9.60
N GLU A 92 2.48 2.66 -10.58
CA GLU A 92 1.25 3.39 -10.91
C GLU A 92 0.29 3.38 -9.72
N SER A 93 -0.43 4.50 -9.52
CA SER A 93 -1.35 4.62 -8.40
C SER A 93 -2.50 3.63 -8.49
N TRP A 94 -2.78 2.90 -7.42
CA TRP A 94 -3.92 1.98 -7.33
C TRP A 94 -5.24 2.78 -7.25
N PRO A 95 -6.17 2.62 -8.21
CA PRO A 95 -7.52 3.17 -8.10
C PRO A 95 -8.31 2.44 -7.01
N TRP A 96 -8.80 3.14 -6.00
CA TRP A 96 -9.53 2.53 -4.86
C TRP A 96 -10.79 1.75 -5.26
N VAL A 97 -11.34 2.02 -6.45
CA VAL A 97 -12.51 1.32 -7.01
C VAL A 97 -12.18 -0.06 -7.57
N GLN A 98 -10.89 -0.36 -7.80
CA GLN A 98 -10.44 -1.66 -8.30
C GLN A 98 -10.00 -2.53 -7.11
N PRO A 99 -10.62 -3.69 -6.89
CA PRO A 99 -10.23 -4.58 -5.80
C PRO A 99 -8.91 -5.30 -6.08
N THR A 100 -8.45 -5.32 -7.33
CA THR A 100 -7.21 -5.97 -7.73
C THR A 100 -6.23 -4.98 -8.36
N TYR A 101 -4.94 -5.26 -8.18
CA TYR A 101 -3.86 -4.51 -8.79
C TYR A 101 -2.80 -5.46 -9.32
N THR A 102 -2.39 -5.24 -10.56
CA THR A 102 -1.43 -6.11 -11.25
C THR A 102 -0.22 -5.30 -11.67
N PHE A 103 0.96 -5.84 -11.38
CA PHE A 103 2.21 -5.29 -11.89
C PHE A 103 3.13 -6.40 -12.37
N THR A 104 4.04 -6.04 -13.27
CA THR A 104 5.00 -6.96 -13.87
C THR A 104 6.42 -6.52 -13.53
N THR A 105 7.26 -7.49 -13.21
CA THR A 105 8.68 -7.29 -12.92
C THR A 105 9.53 -7.73 -14.11
N LYS A 106 10.82 -7.39 -14.11
CA LYS A 106 11.73 -7.76 -15.21
C LYS A 106 12.38 -9.13 -15.05
N LYS A 107 12.29 -9.72 -13.85
CA LYS A 107 13.00 -10.93 -13.44
C LYS A 107 12.01 -11.91 -12.81
N ASN A 108 12.34 -13.20 -12.86
CA ASN A 108 11.52 -14.23 -12.23
C ASN A 108 11.48 -14.04 -10.71
N ILE A 109 10.27 -14.08 -10.18
CA ILE A 109 9.98 -13.84 -8.78
C ILE A 109 10.20 -15.13 -7.99
N LYS A 110 10.80 -15.01 -6.80
CA LYS A 110 10.91 -16.08 -5.81
C LYS A 110 9.88 -15.91 -4.70
N SER A 111 9.77 -14.68 -4.18
CA SER A 111 8.76 -14.35 -3.18
C SER A 111 8.37 -12.89 -3.26
N VAL A 112 7.15 -12.61 -2.80
CA VAL A 112 6.62 -11.26 -2.64
C VAL A 112 6.13 -11.11 -1.20
N GLU A 113 6.44 -9.98 -0.58
CA GLU A 113 6.02 -9.62 0.77
C GLU A 113 5.36 -8.23 0.74
N ILE A 114 4.13 -8.13 1.25
CA ILE A 114 3.40 -6.88 1.50
C ILE A 114 3.77 -6.40 2.91
N ASP A 115 4.05 -5.10 3.02
CA ASP A 115 4.43 -4.42 4.26
C ASP A 115 5.55 -5.13 5.04
N PRO A 116 6.79 -5.17 4.49
CA PRO A 116 7.93 -5.74 5.20
C PRO A 116 8.24 -4.99 6.52
N SER A 117 7.70 -3.77 6.70
CA SER A 117 7.87 -2.99 7.92
C SER A 117 6.92 -3.38 9.05
N LYS A 118 5.83 -4.09 8.73
CA LYS A 118 4.76 -4.50 9.65
C LYS A 118 4.14 -3.33 10.42
N LEU A 119 4.10 -2.17 9.77
CA LEU A 119 3.53 -0.94 10.32
C LEU A 119 2.06 -0.76 9.90
N MET A 120 1.59 -1.54 8.92
CA MET A 120 0.21 -1.58 8.49
C MET A 120 -0.62 -2.41 9.47
N ALA A 121 -1.76 -1.85 9.89
CA ALA A 121 -2.73 -2.54 10.74
C ALA A 121 -3.60 -3.50 9.89
N ASP A 122 -2.95 -4.44 9.22
CA ASP A 122 -3.62 -5.49 8.46
C ASP A 122 -4.26 -6.52 9.40
N ILE A 123 -5.49 -6.94 9.10
CA ILE A 123 -6.21 -7.95 9.89
C ILE A 123 -5.60 -9.35 9.71
N ASP A 124 -5.13 -9.69 8.51
CA ASP A 124 -4.59 -11.02 8.21
C ASP A 124 -3.19 -10.92 7.61
N SER A 125 -2.19 -10.71 8.46
CA SER A 125 -0.78 -10.71 8.02
C SER A 125 -0.28 -12.04 7.43
N SER A 126 -1.06 -13.14 7.46
CA SER A 126 -0.62 -14.44 6.94
C SER A 126 -0.68 -14.53 5.41
N ASN A 127 -1.52 -13.72 4.75
CA ASN A 127 -1.66 -13.65 3.30
C ASN A 127 -0.72 -12.59 2.65
N ASN A 128 0.05 -11.87 3.47
CA ASN A 128 0.97 -10.83 3.03
C ASN A 128 2.24 -11.37 2.37
N THR A 129 2.52 -12.67 2.46
CA THR A 129 3.71 -13.29 1.85
C THR A 129 3.32 -14.47 0.99
N LEU A 130 3.81 -14.50 -0.25
CA LEU A 130 3.64 -15.62 -1.15
C LEU A 130 4.98 -15.98 -1.80
N GLU A 131 5.35 -17.26 -1.69
CA GLU A 131 6.54 -17.82 -2.34
C GLU A 131 6.13 -18.66 -3.55
N THR A 132 6.91 -18.57 -4.63
CA THR A 132 6.74 -19.44 -5.80
C THR A 132 7.45 -20.76 -5.55
N ASN A 133 6.75 -21.88 -5.76
CA ASN A 133 7.32 -23.23 -5.68
C ASN A 133 8.31 -23.53 -6.80
#